data_AF-A0A927K383-F1
#
_entry.id   AF-A0A927K383-F1
#
_cell.length_a   1.000
_cell.length_b   1.000
_cell.length_c   1.000
_cell.angle_alpha   90.00
_cell.angle_beta   90.00
_cell.angle_gamma   90.00
#
_symmetry.space_group_name_H-M   'P 1'
#
loop_
_entity.id
_entity.type
_entity.pdbx_description
1 polymer ?
#
loop_
_entity_poly.entity_id
_entity_poly.type
_entity_poly.pdbx_seq_one_letter_code
_entity_poly.pdbx_strand_id
1 'polypeptide(L)'
;MTLALSLALLTAMSQAGVPSSAPATVLVPTRASLALELSETLNGEALTRVQLSKMLDETLPVELRKNPDIAAMEKVYPGALVAMIDGMRPVIVAKTLEALPGLWKEVAPVYANALNEVELKQLLAFYRGPTGKRVIEAMGRGADYSQTVVRSMNSGDTNVTVNDFKSGASAGVARVIQESSPEDMNAMIALMKTEGGKKLPGITAVVLQRSADWSNRIMPQIQPAVNEAAQAAIENFIAKGKKP
;
A
#
# COMPACT_ATOMS: atom_id res chain seq x y z
N MET A 1 48.73 54.28 -23.65
CA MET A 1 48.82 55.51 -24.46
C MET A 1 47.54 55.57 -25.28
N THR A 2 46.82 56.71 -25.22
CA THR A 2 45.72 57.14 -26.13
C THR A 2 44.43 56.29 -26.08
N LEU A 3 43.29 56.67 -25.48
CA LEU A 3 42.51 57.93 -25.41
C LEU A 3 41.85 58.32 -26.75
N ALA A 4 40.53 58.10 -26.86
CA ALA A 4 39.53 58.81 -27.69
C ALA A 4 38.18 58.04 -27.54
N LEU A 5 37.24 58.42 -26.67
CA LEU A 5 36.31 59.56 -26.77
C LEU A 5 35.54 59.62 -28.11
N SER A 6 34.26 59.21 -28.10
CA SER A 6 33.17 60.04 -28.64
C SER A 6 31.79 59.51 -28.27
N LEU A 7 31.01 60.49 -27.84
CA LEU A 7 29.67 60.47 -27.27
C LEU A 7 28.65 60.61 -28.41
N ALA A 8 27.59 59.79 -28.41
CA ALA A 8 26.35 60.12 -29.10
C ALA A 8 25.18 59.43 -28.38
N LEU A 9 24.44 60.23 -27.60
CA LEU A 9 23.10 59.87 -27.14
C LEU A 9 22.15 59.90 -28.34
N LEU A 10 21.54 58.76 -28.64
CA LEU A 10 20.20 58.73 -29.21
C LEU A 10 19.31 57.88 -28.31
N THR A 11 18.30 58.53 -27.77
CA THR A 11 17.14 57.96 -27.08
C THR A 11 16.34 57.11 -28.06
N ALA A 12 16.57 55.81 -28.06
CA ALA A 12 15.61 54.83 -28.55
C ALA A 12 14.82 54.30 -27.35
N MET A 13 13.52 54.55 -27.35
CA MET A 13 12.59 53.82 -26.49
C MET A 13 12.62 52.35 -26.90
N SER A 14 13.44 51.55 -26.23
CA SER A 14 13.33 50.10 -26.28
C SER A 14 11.98 49.73 -25.67
N GLN A 15 11.02 49.35 -26.51
CA GLN A 15 9.95 48.46 -26.07
C GLN A 15 10.65 47.22 -25.53
N ALA A 16 10.64 47.06 -24.20
CA ALA A 16 11.05 45.81 -23.57
C ALA A 16 10.08 44.74 -24.07
N GLY A 17 10.50 44.01 -25.09
CA GLY A 17 9.82 42.80 -25.53
C GLY A 17 9.70 41.89 -24.33
N VAL A 18 8.47 41.66 -23.87
CA VAL A 18 8.18 40.67 -22.84
C VAL A 18 8.78 39.36 -23.35
N PRO A 19 9.67 38.69 -22.60
CA PRO A 19 10.24 37.43 -23.03
C PRO A 19 9.09 36.46 -23.33
N SER A 20 8.98 36.07 -24.59
CA SER A 20 8.07 35.03 -25.04
C SER A 20 8.41 33.77 -24.25
N SER A 21 7.57 33.49 -23.25
CA SER A 21 7.72 32.31 -22.41
C SER A 21 7.51 31.11 -23.32
N ALA A 22 8.58 30.34 -23.56
CA ALA A 22 8.51 29.11 -24.31
C ALA A 22 7.38 28.25 -23.73
N PRO A 23 6.49 27.68 -24.56
CA PRO A 23 5.40 26.84 -24.06
C PRO A 23 6.01 25.73 -23.22
N ALA A 24 5.56 25.61 -21.98
CA ALA A 24 6.01 24.55 -21.07
C ALA A 24 5.82 23.20 -21.76
N THR A 25 6.91 22.47 -21.99
CA THR A 25 6.88 21.10 -22.50
C THR A 25 6.08 20.27 -21.52
N VAL A 26 4.84 19.92 -21.88
CA VAL A 26 4.03 18.99 -21.11
C VAL A 26 4.70 17.63 -21.21
N LEU A 27 5.35 17.20 -20.12
CA LEU A 27 5.93 15.86 -20.01
C LEU A 27 4.81 14.83 -20.15
N VAL A 28 4.80 14.11 -21.28
CA VAL A 28 3.88 12.99 -21.49
C VAL A 28 4.34 11.84 -20.59
N PRO A 29 3.47 11.29 -19.71
CA PRO A 29 3.83 10.16 -18.87
C PRO A 29 4.27 8.96 -19.70
N THR A 30 5.37 8.34 -19.33
CA THR A 30 5.84 7.10 -19.97
C THR A 30 5.00 5.91 -19.52
N ARG A 31 4.99 4.83 -20.30
CA ARG A 31 4.39 3.55 -19.88
C ARG A 31 4.88 3.08 -18.50
N ALA A 32 6.17 3.25 -18.21
CA ALA A 32 6.76 2.85 -16.94
C ALA A 32 6.21 3.69 -15.77
N SER A 33 6.09 5.02 -15.94
CA SER A 33 5.53 5.88 -14.89
C SER A 33 4.04 5.62 -14.66
N LEU A 34 3.26 5.34 -15.70
CA LEU A 34 1.85 4.97 -15.57
C LEU A 34 1.66 3.64 -14.83
N ALA A 35 2.52 2.66 -15.12
CA ALA A 35 2.48 1.36 -14.45
C ALA A 35 2.89 1.45 -12.98
N LEU A 36 3.88 2.30 -12.65
CA LEU A 36 4.24 2.60 -11.27
C LEU A 36 3.08 3.24 -10.51
N GLU A 37 2.46 4.24 -11.11
CA GLU A 37 1.31 4.90 -10.50
C GLU A 37 0.13 3.94 -10.30
N LEU A 38 -0.12 3.01 -11.24
CA LEU A 38 -1.16 2.01 -11.07
C LEU A 38 -0.84 1.07 -9.90
N SER A 39 0.43 0.70 -9.76
CA SER A 39 0.93 -0.11 -8.64
C SER A 39 0.74 0.58 -7.30
N GLU A 40 1.08 1.87 -7.23
CA GLU A 40 0.85 2.75 -6.07
C GLU A 40 -0.64 2.88 -5.73
N THR A 41 -1.49 3.05 -6.75
CA THR A 41 -2.93 3.21 -6.55
C THR A 41 -3.56 1.95 -5.96
N LEU A 42 -3.17 0.77 -6.47
CA LEU A 42 -3.75 -0.51 -6.07
C LEU A 42 -3.13 -1.10 -4.79
N ASN A 43 -1.95 -0.63 -4.39
CA ASN A 43 -1.23 -1.09 -3.19
C ASN A 43 -0.80 0.10 -2.31
N GLY A 44 -1.62 1.15 -2.28
CA GLY A 44 -1.28 2.41 -1.65
C GLY A 44 -1.35 2.37 -0.13
N GLU A 45 -0.72 3.35 0.52
CA GLU A 45 -0.64 3.42 1.98
C GLU A 45 -2.01 3.36 2.68
N ALA A 46 -3.02 4.06 2.13
CA ALA A 46 -4.34 4.10 2.72
C ALA A 46 -4.97 2.70 2.81
N LEU A 47 -4.85 1.92 1.74
CA LEU A 47 -5.31 0.54 1.69
C LEU A 47 -4.55 -0.34 2.70
N THR A 48 -3.22 -0.23 2.71
CA THR A 48 -2.37 -0.99 3.62
C THR A 48 -2.68 -0.67 5.09
N ARG A 49 -2.93 0.59 5.43
CA ARG A 49 -3.31 1.00 6.79
C ARG A 49 -4.63 0.37 7.23
N VAL A 50 -5.63 0.31 6.35
CA VAL A 50 -6.91 -0.34 6.64
C VAL A 50 -6.68 -1.83 6.93
N GLN A 51 -5.91 -2.51 6.09
CA GLN A 51 -5.60 -3.94 6.26
C GLN A 51 -4.82 -4.22 7.55
N LEU A 52 -3.80 -3.41 7.85
CA LEU A 52 -3.02 -3.52 9.09
C LEU A 52 -3.88 -3.25 10.33
N SER A 53 -4.75 -2.24 10.29
CA SER A 53 -5.63 -1.93 11.43
C SER A 53 -6.55 -3.11 11.70
N LYS A 54 -7.23 -3.64 10.68
CA LYS A 54 -8.07 -4.84 10.80
C LYS A 54 -7.30 -6.02 11.39
N MET A 55 -6.09 -6.30 10.87
CA MET A 55 -5.26 -7.38 11.38
C MET A 55 -4.90 -7.19 12.86
N LEU A 56 -4.52 -5.98 13.27
CA LEU A 56 -4.06 -5.68 14.64
C LEU A 56 -5.23 -5.52 15.63
N ASP A 57 -6.41 -5.13 15.17
CA ASP A 57 -7.57 -4.83 16.02
C ASP A 57 -8.52 -6.04 16.15
N GLU A 58 -8.66 -6.83 15.09
CA GLU A 58 -9.65 -7.90 15.03
C GLU A 58 -8.99 -9.28 15.08
N THR A 59 -7.98 -9.52 14.24
CA THR A 59 -7.41 -10.86 14.07
C THR A 59 -6.38 -11.20 15.15
N LEU A 60 -5.32 -10.42 15.26
CA LEU A 60 -4.17 -10.73 16.10
C LEU A 60 -4.53 -10.84 17.59
N PRO A 61 -5.38 -9.97 18.18
CA PRO A 61 -5.79 -10.13 19.58
C PRO A 61 -6.58 -11.41 19.82
N VAL A 62 -7.42 -11.84 18.86
CA VAL A 62 -8.22 -13.07 19.00
C VAL A 62 -7.32 -14.29 18.96
N GLU A 63 -6.36 -14.33 18.04
CA GLU A 63 -5.45 -15.47 17.91
C GLU A 63 -4.45 -15.55 19.06
N LEU A 64 -3.89 -14.42 19.51
CA LEU A 64 -2.96 -14.40 20.65
C LEU A 64 -3.60 -14.87 21.95
N ARG A 65 -4.90 -14.62 22.18
CA ARG A 65 -5.61 -15.14 23.35
C ARG A 65 -5.73 -16.67 23.37
N LYS A 66 -5.61 -17.33 22.21
CA LYS A 66 -5.63 -18.80 22.13
C LYS A 66 -4.28 -19.42 22.53
N ASN A 67 -3.20 -18.63 22.56
CA ASN A 67 -1.90 -19.09 23.01
C ASN A 67 -1.89 -19.25 24.54
N PRO A 68 -1.56 -20.44 25.09
CA PRO A 68 -1.58 -20.68 26.54
C PRO A 68 -0.66 -19.76 27.35
N ASP A 69 0.51 -19.40 26.81
CA ASP A 69 1.49 -18.56 27.50
C ASP A 69 1.00 -17.11 27.58
N ILE A 70 0.41 -16.60 26.50
CA ILE A 70 -0.22 -15.28 26.49
C ILE A 70 -1.43 -15.25 27.43
N ALA A 71 -2.25 -16.30 27.43
CA ALA A 71 -3.38 -16.41 28.34
C ALA A 71 -2.93 -16.48 29.81
N ALA A 72 -1.82 -17.16 30.10
CA ALA A 72 -1.21 -17.18 31.43
C ALA A 72 -0.67 -15.80 31.82
N MET A 73 0.05 -15.11 30.92
CA MET A 73 0.52 -13.74 31.14
C MET A 73 -0.62 -12.78 31.45
N GLU A 74 -1.70 -12.82 30.67
CA GLU A 74 -2.88 -11.95 30.85
C GLU A 74 -3.59 -12.19 32.19
N LYS A 75 -3.58 -13.43 32.71
CA LYS A 75 -4.12 -13.72 34.06
C LYS A 75 -3.28 -13.09 35.17
N VAL A 76 -1.96 -13.05 35.01
CA VAL A 76 -1.04 -12.46 36.00
C VAL A 76 -1.01 -10.94 35.87
N TYR A 77 -1.09 -10.41 34.65
CA TYR A 77 -1.04 -9.00 34.32
C TYR A 77 -2.20 -8.62 33.37
N PRO A 78 -3.42 -8.38 33.90
CA PRO A 78 -4.57 -8.00 33.07
C PRO A 78 -4.27 -6.74 32.24
N GLY A 79 -4.46 -6.81 30.93
CA GLY A 79 -4.14 -5.76 29.96
C GLY A 79 -2.77 -5.89 29.29
N ALA A 80 -1.94 -6.89 29.65
CA ALA A 80 -0.62 -7.08 29.06
C ALA A 80 -0.67 -7.37 27.56
N LEU A 81 -1.65 -8.14 27.08
CA LEU A 81 -1.85 -8.39 25.65
C LEU A 81 -2.16 -7.09 24.89
N VAL A 82 -3.02 -6.23 25.44
CA VAL A 82 -3.36 -4.94 24.82
C VAL A 82 -2.10 -4.06 24.75
N ALA A 83 -1.37 -3.94 25.86
CA ALA A 83 -0.13 -3.18 25.91
C ALA A 83 0.91 -3.70 24.90
N MET A 84 1.03 -5.02 24.75
CA MET A 84 1.92 -5.65 23.77
C MET A 84 1.55 -5.25 22.33
N ILE A 85 0.27 -5.35 21.96
CA ILE A 85 -0.22 -5.03 20.62
C ILE A 85 -0.08 -3.53 20.33
N ASP A 86 -0.41 -2.67 21.29
CA ASP A 86 -0.25 -1.22 21.16
C ASP A 86 1.22 -0.81 21.04
N GLY A 87 2.11 -1.53 21.71
CA GLY A 87 3.55 -1.35 21.61
C GLY A 87 4.12 -1.67 20.23
N MET A 88 3.68 -2.78 19.62
CA MET A 88 4.18 -3.19 18.29
C MET A 88 3.54 -2.43 17.13
N ARG A 89 2.28 -1.97 17.28
CA ARG A 89 1.51 -1.29 16.22
C ARG A 89 2.29 -0.18 15.49
N PRO A 90 2.88 0.83 16.16
CA PRO A 90 3.58 1.90 15.46
C PRO A 90 4.77 1.39 14.65
N VAL A 91 5.46 0.36 15.14
CA VAL A 91 6.61 -0.24 14.43
C VAL A 91 6.16 -1.02 13.21
N ILE A 92 5.14 -1.88 13.35
CA ILE A 92 4.57 -2.65 12.22
C ILE A 92 4.10 -1.68 11.13
N VAL A 93 3.29 -0.68 11.50
CA VAL A 93 2.75 0.29 10.54
C VAL A 93 3.87 1.07 9.87
N ALA A 94 4.81 1.65 10.62
CA ALA A 94 5.89 2.44 10.04
C ALA A 94 6.75 1.61 9.07
N LYS A 95 7.17 0.41 9.49
CA LYS A 95 8.07 -0.45 8.70
C LYS A 95 7.41 -1.02 7.46
N THR A 96 6.14 -1.42 7.54
CA THR A 96 5.41 -1.88 6.35
C THR A 96 5.28 -0.76 5.32
N LEU A 97 4.94 0.46 5.74
CA LEU A 97 4.78 1.59 4.83
C LEU A 97 6.12 2.06 4.23
N GLU A 98 7.19 2.06 5.03
CA GLU A 98 8.56 2.32 4.55
C GLU A 98 8.97 1.35 3.42
N ALA A 99 8.49 0.11 3.47
CA ALA A 99 8.81 -0.92 2.49
C ALA A 99 7.94 -0.89 1.21
N LEU A 100 6.76 -0.24 1.24
CA LEU A 100 5.82 -0.22 0.11
C LEU A 100 6.40 0.28 -1.22
N PRO A 101 7.26 1.32 -1.26
CA PRO A 101 7.89 1.73 -2.51
C PRO A 101 8.69 0.61 -3.20
N GLY A 102 9.24 -0.33 -2.44
CA GLY A 102 9.89 -1.53 -2.98
C GLY A 102 8.89 -2.44 -3.69
N LEU A 103 7.74 -2.71 -3.06
CA LEU A 103 6.65 -3.49 -3.66
C LEU A 103 6.16 -2.85 -4.95
N TRP A 104 5.93 -1.53 -4.95
CA TRP A 104 5.42 -0.83 -6.12
C TRP A 104 6.35 -0.99 -7.32
N LYS A 105 7.67 -0.85 -7.10
CA LYS A 105 8.72 -1.04 -8.11
C LYS A 105 8.81 -2.47 -8.64
N GLU A 106 8.49 -3.48 -7.84
CA GLU A 106 8.50 -4.88 -8.28
C GLU A 106 7.25 -5.28 -9.06
N VAL A 107 6.10 -4.69 -8.70
CA VAL A 107 4.81 -4.97 -9.33
C VAL A 107 4.59 -4.14 -10.60
N ALA A 108 5.10 -2.90 -10.65
CA ALA A 108 4.91 -2.01 -11.80
C ALA A 108 5.37 -2.61 -13.15
N PRO A 109 6.53 -3.30 -13.25
CA PRO A 109 6.93 -3.95 -14.50
C PRO A 109 5.93 -5.02 -14.97
N VAL A 110 5.21 -5.68 -14.07
CA VAL A 110 4.17 -6.66 -14.43
C VAL A 110 3.06 -5.96 -15.22
N TYR A 111 2.59 -4.80 -14.74
CA TYR A 111 1.62 -3.98 -15.47
C TYR A 111 2.20 -3.45 -16.79
N ALA A 112 3.41 -2.89 -16.78
CA ALA A 112 4.03 -2.30 -17.97
C ALA A 112 4.27 -3.32 -19.10
N ASN A 113 4.52 -4.58 -18.75
CA ASN A 113 4.73 -5.66 -19.71
C ASN A 113 3.43 -6.20 -20.30
N ALA A 114 2.34 -6.19 -19.53
CA ALA A 114 1.05 -6.74 -19.95
C ALA A 114 0.13 -5.71 -20.62
N LEU A 115 0.30 -4.43 -20.28
CA LEU A 115 -0.59 -3.34 -20.67
C LEU A 115 0.13 -2.30 -21.52
N ASN A 116 -0.54 -1.81 -22.56
CA ASN A 116 -0.09 -0.65 -23.31
C ASN A 116 -0.48 0.66 -22.59
N GLU A 117 -0.01 1.80 -23.10
CA GLU A 117 -0.27 3.11 -22.47
C GLU A 117 -1.75 3.48 -22.40
N VAL A 118 -2.55 3.12 -23.42
CA VAL A 118 -3.99 3.41 -23.47
C VAL A 118 -4.70 2.61 -22.38
N GLU A 119 -4.38 1.33 -22.25
CA GLU A 119 -4.94 0.43 -21.25
C GLU A 119 -4.57 0.89 -19.82
N LEU A 120 -3.32 1.29 -19.59
CA LEU A 120 -2.89 1.84 -18.30
C LEU A 120 -3.64 3.12 -17.93
N LYS A 121 -3.79 4.05 -18.89
CA LYS A 121 -4.54 5.30 -18.68
C LYS A 121 -6.02 5.01 -18.36
N GLN A 122 -6.63 4.03 -19.03
CA GLN A 122 -8.01 3.61 -18.76
C GLN A 122 -8.17 3.04 -17.34
N LEU A 123 -7.27 2.13 -16.92
CA LEU A 123 -7.29 1.57 -15.58
C LEU A 123 -7.09 2.64 -14.51
N LEU A 124 -6.10 3.53 -14.70
CA LEU A 124 -5.86 4.65 -13.80
C LEU A 124 -7.07 5.60 -13.71
N ALA A 125 -7.68 5.92 -14.84
CA ALA A 125 -8.88 6.76 -14.86
C ALA A 125 -10.02 6.15 -14.04
N PHE A 126 -10.23 4.83 -14.17
CA PHE A 126 -11.22 4.12 -13.36
C PHE A 126 -10.89 4.17 -11.87
N TYR A 127 -9.67 3.74 -11.48
CA TYR A 127 -9.28 3.63 -10.07
C TYR A 127 -9.15 4.98 -9.34
N ARG A 128 -8.85 6.06 -10.08
CA ARG A 128 -8.90 7.43 -9.54
C ARG A 128 -10.32 7.97 -9.41
N GLY A 129 -11.27 7.42 -10.15
CA GLY A 129 -12.67 7.82 -10.13
C GLY A 129 -13.38 7.43 -8.83
N PRO A 130 -14.57 7.99 -8.56
CA PRO A 130 -15.32 7.70 -7.32
C PRO A 130 -15.62 6.21 -7.12
N THR A 131 -16.05 5.50 -8.17
CA THR A 131 -16.31 4.06 -8.12
C THR A 131 -15.03 3.28 -7.84
N GLY A 132 -13.94 3.57 -8.55
CA GLY A 132 -12.68 2.86 -8.36
C GLY A 132 -12.11 3.01 -6.95
N LYS A 133 -12.22 4.20 -6.35
CA LYS A 133 -11.87 4.44 -4.95
C LYS A 133 -12.70 3.59 -3.99
N ARG A 134 -14.03 3.57 -4.17
CA ARG A 134 -14.92 2.70 -3.37
C ARG A 134 -14.56 1.23 -3.50
N VAL A 135 -14.24 0.77 -4.71
CA VAL A 135 -13.79 -0.61 -4.94
C VAL A 135 -12.51 -0.92 -4.18
N ILE A 136 -11.48 -0.06 -4.27
CA ILE A 136 -10.21 -0.25 -3.53
C ILE A 136 -10.46 -0.29 -2.02
N GLU A 137 -11.26 0.64 -1.50
CA GLU A 137 -11.59 0.69 -0.08
C GLU A 137 -12.35 -0.56 0.39
N ALA A 138 -13.36 -0.99 -0.37
CA ALA A 138 -14.14 -2.20 -0.06
C ALA A 138 -13.29 -3.47 -0.15
N MET A 139 -12.41 -3.58 -1.16
CA MET A 139 -11.41 -4.66 -1.24
C MET A 139 -10.53 -4.68 0.00
N GLY A 140 -10.07 -3.51 0.45
CA GLY A 140 -9.24 -3.38 1.66
C GLY A 140 -9.91 -3.86 2.93
N ARG A 141 -11.14 -3.39 3.17
CA ARG A 141 -11.95 -3.81 4.32
C ARG A 141 -12.32 -5.29 4.27
N GLY A 142 -12.61 -5.79 3.07
CA GLY A 142 -13.00 -7.18 2.86
C GLY A 142 -11.84 -8.17 2.91
N ALA A 143 -10.61 -7.73 2.63
CA ALA A 143 -9.45 -8.61 2.66
C ALA A 143 -9.27 -9.26 4.03
N ASP A 144 -8.98 -10.56 4.01
CA ASP A 144 -8.79 -11.38 5.21
C ASP A 144 -7.54 -12.25 5.08
N TYR A 145 -6.57 -11.98 5.96
CA TYR A 145 -5.31 -12.70 6.08
C TYR A 145 -5.21 -13.47 7.41
N SER A 146 -6.33 -13.66 8.11
CA SER A 146 -6.37 -14.35 9.40
C SER A 146 -5.77 -15.74 9.34
N GLN A 147 -6.06 -16.51 8.29
CA GLN A 147 -5.50 -17.85 8.10
C GLN A 147 -3.97 -17.85 8.01
N THR A 148 -3.38 -16.82 7.41
CA THR A 148 -1.92 -16.65 7.35
C THR A 148 -1.33 -16.41 8.73
N VAL A 149 -1.97 -15.54 9.53
CA VAL A 149 -1.57 -15.27 10.91
C VAL A 149 -1.69 -16.55 11.76
N VAL A 150 -2.83 -17.24 11.66
CA VAL A 150 -3.09 -18.51 12.37
C VAL A 150 -2.06 -19.57 12.02
N ARG A 151 -1.76 -19.75 10.72
CA ARG A 151 -0.75 -20.72 10.27
C ARG A 151 0.61 -20.39 10.84
N SER A 152 1.03 -19.12 10.75
CA SER A 152 2.30 -18.65 11.31
C SER A 152 2.42 -18.94 12.81
N MET A 153 1.36 -18.65 13.58
CA MET A 153 1.35 -18.88 15.03
C MET A 153 1.34 -20.35 15.42
N ASN A 154 0.62 -21.21 14.70
CA ASN A 154 0.44 -22.61 15.08
C ASN A 154 1.56 -23.54 14.58
N SER A 155 2.18 -23.22 13.44
CA SER A 155 3.17 -24.09 12.80
C SER A 155 4.59 -23.52 12.78
N GLY A 156 4.74 -22.23 13.09
CA GLY A 156 5.99 -21.51 12.88
C GLY A 156 6.30 -21.23 11.40
N ASP A 157 5.44 -21.65 10.46
CA ASP A 157 5.59 -21.33 9.04
C ASP A 157 5.16 -19.89 8.77
N THR A 158 6.16 -19.01 8.68
CA THR A 158 5.99 -17.58 8.43
C THR A 158 5.89 -17.22 6.95
N ASN A 159 5.99 -18.20 6.04
CA ASN A 159 5.96 -17.92 4.61
C ASN A 159 4.56 -17.53 4.15
N VAL A 160 4.40 -16.33 3.60
CA VAL A 160 3.21 -15.92 2.87
C VAL A 160 3.19 -16.61 1.50
N THR A 161 2.07 -17.22 1.15
CA THR A 161 1.87 -17.93 -0.13
C THR A 161 0.92 -17.16 -1.04
N VAL A 162 0.90 -17.52 -2.33
CA VAL A 162 -0.10 -16.98 -3.26
C VAL A 162 -1.53 -17.31 -2.83
N ASN A 163 -1.75 -18.45 -2.18
CA ASN A 163 -3.08 -18.85 -1.73
C ASN A 163 -3.60 -17.97 -0.60
N ASP A 164 -2.71 -17.47 0.28
CA ASP A 164 -3.06 -16.49 1.30
C ASP A 164 -3.61 -15.22 0.65
N PHE A 165 -2.90 -14.69 -0.36
CA PHE A 165 -3.37 -13.52 -1.10
C PHE A 165 -4.65 -13.77 -1.88
N LYS A 166 -4.81 -14.94 -2.51
CA LYS A 166 -6.04 -15.30 -3.23
C LYS A 166 -7.24 -15.36 -2.29
N SER A 167 -7.08 -15.96 -1.11
CA SER A 167 -8.14 -16.03 -0.10
C SER A 167 -8.54 -14.63 0.35
N GLY A 168 -7.56 -13.80 0.72
CA GLY A 168 -7.81 -12.41 1.11
C GLY A 168 -8.48 -11.60 -0.01
N ALA A 169 -7.97 -11.70 -1.24
CA ALA A 169 -8.55 -11.02 -2.39
C ALA A 169 -9.99 -11.48 -2.67
N SER A 170 -10.28 -12.78 -2.53
CA SER A 170 -11.64 -13.32 -2.74
C SER A 170 -12.64 -12.78 -1.71
N ALA A 171 -12.24 -12.67 -0.44
CA ALA A 171 -13.04 -12.02 0.60
C ALA A 171 -13.26 -10.52 0.30
N GLY A 172 -12.22 -9.85 -0.21
CA GLY A 172 -12.30 -8.48 -0.74
C GLY A 172 -13.35 -8.35 -1.85
N VAL A 173 -13.32 -9.23 -2.85
CA VAL A 173 -14.27 -9.21 -3.98
C VAL A 173 -15.70 -9.43 -3.50
N ALA A 174 -15.91 -10.39 -2.58
CA ALA A 174 -17.22 -10.61 -2.00
C ALA A 174 -17.75 -9.34 -1.31
N ARG A 175 -16.89 -8.60 -0.61
CA ARG A 175 -17.26 -7.33 0.03
C ARG A 175 -17.59 -6.25 -1.00
N VAL A 176 -16.81 -6.13 -2.07
CA VAL A 176 -17.11 -5.21 -3.19
C VAL A 176 -18.51 -5.49 -3.74
N ILE A 177 -18.84 -6.75 -4.02
CA ILE A 177 -20.16 -7.14 -4.54
C ILE A 177 -21.29 -6.77 -3.56
N GLN A 178 -21.07 -6.96 -2.27
CA GLN A 178 -22.06 -6.65 -1.23
C GLN A 178 -22.30 -5.15 -1.06
N GLU A 179 -21.25 -4.32 -1.20
CA GLU A 179 -21.31 -2.88 -0.94
C GLU A 179 -21.54 -2.01 -2.19
N SER A 180 -21.40 -2.58 -3.39
CA SER A 180 -21.52 -1.83 -4.64
C SER A 180 -22.97 -1.51 -4.98
N SER A 181 -23.21 -0.27 -5.42
CA SER A 181 -24.48 0.08 -6.05
C SER A 181 -24.60 -0.53 -7.46
N PRO A 182 -25.78 -0.55 -8.08
CA PRO A 182 -25.94 -0.94 -9.48
C PRO A 182 -25.05 -0.13 -10.44
N GLU A 183 -24.86 1.16 -10.18
CA GLU A 183 -23.98 2.03 -10.98
C GLU A 183 -22.52 1.61 -10.85
N ASP A 184 -22.06 1.27 -9.64
CA ASP A 184 -20.71 0.78 -9.41
C ASP A 184 -20.47 -0.56 -10.12
N MET A 185 -21.45 -1.48 -10.05
CA MET A 185 -21.41 -2.74 -10.78
C MET A 185 -21.34 -2.53 -12.29
N ASN A 186 -22.14 -1.62 -12.83
CA ASN A 186 -22.12 -1.29 -14.26
C ASN A 186 -20.78 -0.70 -14.70
N ALA A 187 -20.17 0.17 -13.90
CA ALA A 187 -18.86 0.74 -14.18
C ALA A 187 -17.75 -0.32 -14.13
N MET A 188 -17.79 -1.25 -13.17
CA MET A 188 -16.88 -2.39 -13.13
C MET A 188 -17.05 -3.31 -14.35
N ILE A 189 -18.28 -3.62 -14.74
CA ILE A 189 -18.56 -4.40 -15.96
C ILE A 189 -18.02 -3.67 -17.20
N ALA A 190 -18.22 -2.35 -17.29
CA ALA A 190 -17.70 -1.55 -18.39
C ALA A 190 -16.16 -1.60 -18.45
N LEU A 191 -15.48 -1.51 -17.30
CA LEU A 191 -14.03 -1.68 -17.23
C LEU A 191 -13.61 -3.06 -17.74
N MET A 192 -14.26 -4.14 -17.27
CA MET A 192 -13.93 -5.51 -17.65
C MET A 192 -14.15 -5.81 -19.14
N LYS A 193 -14.97 -5.00 -19.83
CA LYS A 193 -15.16 -5.08 -21.28
C LYS A 193 -14.04 -4.44 -22.11
N THR A 194 -13.21 -3.59 -21.50
CA THR A 194 -12.02 -3.01 -22.16
C THR A 194 -10.94 -4.06 -22.36
N GLU A 195 -10.03 -3.84 -23.32
CA GLU A 195 -8.89 -4.75 -23.54
C GLU A 195 -7.97 -4.85 -22.31
N GLY A 196 -7.75 -3.74 -21.60
CA GLY A 196 -7.00 -3.74 -20.34
C GLY A 196 -7.71 -4.54 -19.24
N GLY A 197 -9.03 -4.37 -19.10
CA GLY A 197 -9.84 -5.11 -18.13
C GLY A 197 -9.83 -6.62 -18.36
N LYS A 198 -9.93 -7.07 -19.61
CA LYS A 198 -9.86 -8.51 -19.98
C LYS A 198 -8.52 -9.16 -19.60
N LYS A 199 -7.43 -8.40 -19.56
CA LYS A 199 -6.09 -8.89 -19.19
C LYS A 199 -5.86 -9.00 -17.68
N LEU A 200 -6.67 -8.30 -16.86
CA LEU A 200 -6.47 -8.25 -15.41
C LEU A 200 -6.36 -9.62 -14.75
N PRO A 201 -7.21 -10.64 -15.04
CA PRO A 201 -7.08 -11.95 -14.38
C PRO A 201 -5.70 -12.60 -14.55
N GLY A 202 -5.11 -12.50 -15.75
CA GLY A 202 -3.76 -13.01 -16.02
C GLY A 202 -2.66 -12.22 -15.31
N ILE A 203 -2.84 -10.91 -15.22
CA ILE A 203 -1.92 -10.01 -14.50
C ILE A 203 -1.97 -10.30 -12.99
N THR A 204 -3.17 -10.44 -12.42
CA THR A 204 -3.38 -10.64 -10.99
C THR A 204 -2.58 -11.83 -10.47
N ALA A 205 -2.57 -12.97 -11.17
CA ALA A 205 -1.80 -14.13 -10.73
C ALA A 205 -0.30 -13.83 -10.54
N VAL A 206 0.31 -13.08 -11.48
CA VAL A 206 1.73 -12.69 -11.40
C VAL A 206 1.95 -11.65 -10.31
N VAL A 207 1.04 -10.68 -10.16
CA VAL A 207 1.10 -9.67 -9.09
C VAL A 207 1.04 -10.32 -7.70
N LEU A 208 0.14 -11.29 -7.51
CA LEU A 208 0.05 -12.01 -6.22
C LEU A 208 1.31 -12.80 -5.92
N GLN A 209 1.92 -13.45 -6.91
CA GLN A 209 3.21 -14.12 -6.74
C GLN A 209 4.31 -13.14 -6.32
N ARG A 210 4.45 -12.00 -7.02
CA ARG A 210 5.45 -10.98 -6.68
C ARG A 210 5.22 -10.40 -5.29
N SER A 211 3.97 -10.21 -4.90
CA SER A 211 3.61 -9.71 -3.57
C SER A 211 4.00 -10.70 -2.48
N ALA A 212 3.77 -12.01 -2.70
CA ALA A 212 4.20 -13.07 -1.78
C ALA A 212 5.73 -13.16 -1.65
N ASP A 213 6.45 -13.16 -2.77
CA ASP A 213 7.92 -13.17 -2.78
C ASP A 213 8.47 -11.95 -2.02
N TRP A 214 7.89 -10.78 -2.26
CA TRP A 214 8.25 -9.54 -1.58
C TRP A 214 7.97 -9.62 -0.07
N SER A 215 6.79 -10.07 0.34
CA SER A 215 6.44 -10.24 1.76
C SER A 215 7.42 -11.17 2.47
N ASN A 216 7.76 -12.31 1.87
CA ASN A 216 8.70 -13.28 2.45
C ASN A 216 10.11 -12.74 2.59
N ARG A 217 10.52 -11.81 1.72
CA ARG A 217 11.84 -11.15 1.82
C ARG A 217 11.86 -10.05 2.87
N ILE A 218 10.76 -9.30 3.01
CA ILE A 218 10.71 -8.11 3.88
C ILE A 218 10.34 -8.48 5.32
N MET A 219 9.42 -9.42 5.55
CA MET A 219 8.97 -9.78 6.90
C MET A 219 10.13 -10.15 7.87
N PRO A 220 11.13 -10.97 7.47
CA PRO A 220 12.27 -11.27 8.34
C PRO A 220 13.10 -10.04 8.74
N GLN A 221 13.09 -8.97 7.94
CA GLN A 221 13.83 -7.74 8.21
C GLN A 221 13.10 -6.86 9.23
N ILE A 222 11.77 -6.95 9.29
CA ILE A 222 10.92 -6.16 10.18
C ILE A 222 10.72 -6.87 11.53
N GLN A 223 10.70 -8.21 11.53
CA GLN A 223 10.37 -9.02 12.70
C GLN A 223 11.19 -8.71 13.98
N PRO A 224 12.52 -8.50 13.91
CA PRO A 224 13.30 -8.18 15.12
C PRO A 224 12.83 -6.91 15.83
N ALA A 225 12.55 -5.84 15.08
CA ALA A 225 12.08 -4.58 15.63
C ALA A 225 10.66 -4.70 16.23
N VAL A 226 9.82 -5.54 15.62
CA VAL A 226 8.48 -5.84 16.14
C VAL A 226 8.56 -6.59 17.47
N ASN A 227 9.44 -7.60 17.56
CA ASN A 227 9.66 -8.37 18.78
C ASN A 227 10.20 -7.49 19.92
N GLU A 228 11.19 -6.64 19.61
CA GLU A 228 11.75 -5.68 20.58
C GLU A 228 10.67 -4.73 21.11
N ALA A 229 9.83 -4.18 20.22
CA ALA A 229 8.74 -3.29 20.61
C ALA A 229 7.69 -4.00 21.48
N ALA A 230 7.34 -5.24 21.16
CA ALA A 230 6.41 -6.05 21.94
C ALA A 230 6.97 -6.33 23.35
N GLN A 231 8.23 -6.75 23.45
CA GLN A 231 8.91 -7.00 24.72
C GLN A 231 8.99 -5.73 25.58
N ALA A 232 9.49 -4.63 25.02
CA ALA A 232 9.62 -3.36 25.71
C ALA A 232 8.25 -2.85 26.22
N ALA A 233 7.17 -3.07 25.47
CA ALA A 233 5.84 -2.69 25.89
C ALA A 233 5.33 -3.48 27.09
N ILE A 234 5.56 -4.80 27.11
CA ILE A 234 5.22 -5.65 28.27
C ILE A 234 6.04 -5.27 29.49
N GLU A 235 7.36 -5.09 29.35
CA GLU A 235 8.24 -4.70 30.45
C GLU A 235 7.82 -3.37 31.07
N ASN A 236 7.53 -2.38 30.24
CA ASN A 236 7.03 -1.07 30.68
C ASN A 236 5.66 -1.16 31.36
N PHE A 237 4.77 -2.01 30.86
CA PHE A 237 3.45 -2.24 31.46
C PHE A 237 3.57 -2.84 32.86
N ILE A 238 4.36 -3.90 33.00
CA ILE A 238 4.61 -4.58 34.28
C ILE A 238 5.28 -3.63 35.28
N ALA A 239 6.30 -2.86 34.85
CA ALA A 239 6.99 -1.92 35.72
C ALA A 239 6.05 -0.84 36.28
N LYS A 240 5.13 -0.32 35.45
CA LYS A 240 4.14 0.68 35.87
C LYS A 240 3.05 0.10 36.78
N GLY A 241 2.65 -1.15 36.57
CA GLY A 241 1.69 -1.86 37.43
C GLY A 241 2.22 -2.25 38.80
N LYS A 242 3.55 -2.27 38.98
CA LYS A 242 4.24 -2.54 40.26
C LYS A 242 4.45 -1.31 41.15
N LYS A 243 3.82 -0.16 40.86
CA LYS A 243 3.91 1.00 41.76
C LYS A 243 3.31 0.65 43.14
N PRO A 244 4.03 0.91 44.24
CA PRO A 244 3.60 0.55 45.60
C PRO A 244 2.34 1.30 46.05
#